data_AF-A0A422N3Q8-F1
#
_entry.id   AF-A0A422N3Q8-F1
#
_cell.length_a   1.000
_cell.length_b   1.000
_cell.length_c   1.000
_cell.angle_alpha   90.00
_cell.angle_beta   90.00
_cell.angle_gamma   90.00
#
_symmetry.space_group_name_H-M   'P 1'
#
loop_
_entity.id
_entity.type
_entity.pdbx_description
1 polymer ?
#
loop_
_entity_poly.entity_id
_entity_poly.type
_entity_poly.pdbx_seq_one_letter_code
_entity_poly.pdbx_strand_id
1 'polypeptide(L)'
;MALPEADNILLNSSPDVLSRAISSVFRRLVANLLLDFENQKYHVVRAENKLIRDALKPLSSAVVEALFTGIGFDQSKNANSEVIYILTGDEEKIQAADRFLSRLEEGIESIKRKELELQLLSPRARKHREEEERRQQILQEIRRNAIERKGEAARSGLATSMTVMHPEDFSSVENLIEPARRTLLRTGRVRNCLFEGRHFTLRCMIHGRAYACKEGCEADALEAHWHLFTGKNLMYAYVAHLSQDASTLIHLGVEHGYQYNSLPGTKNFRQTVHFSAKRTNELTGALEYIDHPDRPSKVCIYCGVPFSELFL
;
A
#
# COMPACT_ATOMS: atom_id res chain seq x y z
N MET A 1 -34.04 4.01 14.75
CA MET A 1 -34.59 3.53 13.46
C MET A 1 -33.56 3.72 12.34
N ALA A 2 -32.44 2.97 12.32
CA ALA A 2 -31.27 3.35 11.50
C ALA A 2 -30.79 2.30 10.49
N LEU A 3 -31.46 1.14 10.38
CA LEU A 3 -31.02 0.04 9.51
C LEU A 3 -31.43 0.23 8.03
N PRO A 4 -32.70 0.57 7.70
CA PRO A 4 -33.13 0.67 6.30
C PRO A 4 -32.50 1.85 5.53
N GLU A 5 -32.14 2.92 6.24
CA GLU A 5 -31.60 4.13 5.63
C GLU A 5 -30.13 3.98 5.24
N ALA A 6 -29.32 3.27 6.03
CA ALA A 6 -27.92 3.03 5.72
C ALA A 6 -27.77 2.19 4.43
N ASP A 7 -28.57 1.14 4.29
CA ASP A 7 -28.58 0.30 3.08
C ASP A 7 -29.04 1.09 1.85
N ASN A 8 -30.05 1.95 2.02
CA ASN A 8 -30.53 2.81 0.94
C ASN A 8 -29.48 3.84 0.49
N ILE A 9 -28.71 4.42 1.43
CA ILE A 9 -27.60 5.33 1.11
C ILE A 9 -26.50 4.60 0.32
N LEU A 10 -26.14 3.38 0.73
CA LEU A 10 -25.14 2.55 0.06
C LEU A 10 -25.55 2.16 -1.36
N LEU A 11 -26.83 1.88 -1.59
CA LEU A 11 -27.35 1.52 -2.92
C LEU A 11 -27.39 2.69 -3.90
N ASN A 12 -27.62 3.91 -3.41
CA ASN A 12 -27.84 5.10 -4.26
C ASN A 12 -26.59 5.98 -4.42
N SER A 13 -25.44 5.54 -3.94
CA SER A 13 -24.21 6.34 -3.94
C SER A 13 -23.00 5.53 -4.38
N SER A 14 -22.11 6.17 -5.14
CA SER A 14 -20.80 5.56 -5.41
C SER A 14 -20.01 5.38 -4.10
N PRO A 15 -19.44 4.19 -3.82
CA PRO A 15 -18.69 3.92 -2.59
C PRO A 15 -17.54 4.91 -2.34
N ASP A 16 -16.86 5.36 -3.39
CA ASP A 16 -15.73 6.30 -3.29
C ASP A 16 -16.18 7.73 -2.98
N VAL A 17 -17.30 8.16 -3.58
CA VAL A 17 -17.89 9.48 -3.30
C VAL A 17 -18.42 9.52 -1.87
N LEU A 18 -19.13 8.47 -1.45
CA LEU A 18 -19.70 8.36 -0.12
C LEU A 18 -18.61 8.31 0.95
N SER A 19 -17.55 7.53 0.75
CA SER A 19 -16.39 7.46 1.65
C SER A 19 -15.72 8.83 1.85
N ARG A 20 -15.58 9.62 0.78
CA ARG A 20 -15.02 10.97 0.85
C ARG A 20 -15.91 11.91 1.65
N ALA A 21 -17.22 11.87 1.42
CA ALA A 21 -18.17 12.72 2.13
C ALA A 21 -18.20 12.41 3.63
N ILE A 22 -18.23 11.11 4.00
CA ILE A 22 -18.21 10.65 5.39
C ILE A 22 -16.93 11.13 6.10
N SER A 23 -15.76 10.88 5.53
CA SER A 23 -14.47 11.23 6.15
C SER A 23 -14.20 12.74 6.22
N SER A 24 -14.62 13.50 5.21
CA SER A 24 -14.29 14.93 5.09
C SER A 24 -15.27 15.85 5.80
N VAL A 25 -16.52 15.41 5.99
CA VAL A 25 -17.59 16.23 6.56
C VAL A 25 -18.20 15.55 7.79
N PHE A 26 -18.92 14.44 7.62
CA PHE A 26 -19.79 13.90 8.67
C PHE A 26 -19.03 13.39 9.90
N ARG A 27 -17.89 12.70 9.72
CA ARG A 27 -17.04 12.27 10.83
C ARG A 27 -16.51 13.44 11.64
N ARG A 28 -16.17 14.55 10.98
CA ARG A 28 -15.67 15.76 11.67
C ARG A 28 -16.77 16.48 12.43
N LEU A 29 -17.98 16.53 11.87
CA LEU A 29 -19.15 17.11 12.55
C LEU A 29 -19.47 16.33 13.83
N VAL A 30 -19.55 15.00 13.73
CA VAL A 30 -19.79 14.13 14.90
C VAL A 30 -18.65 14.22 15.90
N ALA A 31 -17.39 14.21 15.46
CA ALA A 31 -16.23 14.33 16.35
C ALA A 31 -16.23 15.64 17.15
N ASN A 32 -16.60 16.77 16.53
CA ASN A 32 -16.68 18.04 17.24
C ASN A 32 -17.78 18.03 18.31
N LEU A 33 -18.93 17.41 18.05
CA LEU A 33 -20.03 17.28 19.01
C LEU A 33 -19.73 16.30 20.13
N LEU A 34 -19.01 15.21 19.85
CA LEU A 34 -18.53 14.27 20.88
C LEU A 34 -17.46 14.89 21.78
N LEU A 35 -16.68 15.84 21.25
CA LEU A 35 -15.64 16.53 22.01
C LEU A 35 -16.24 17.56 22.98
N ASP A 36 -17.23 18.33 22.53
CA ASP A 36 -17.81 19.44 23.29
C ASP A 36 -19.25 19.71 22.81
N PHE A 37 -20.20 18.97 23.38
CA PHE A 37 -21.62 19.02 22.97
C PHE A 37 -22.29 20.36 23.29
N GLU A 38 -21.91 21.04 24.38
CA GLU A 38 -22.53 22.31 24.79
C GLU A 38 -22.17 23.49 23.86
N ASN A 39 -21.19 23.30 22.98
CA ASN A 39 -20.71 24.32 22.08
C ASN A 39 -21.68 24.57 20.92
N GLN A 40 -22.48 25.63 21.06
CA GLN A 40 -23.46 26.09 20.06
C GLN A 40 -22.89 26.28 18.65
N LYS A 41 -21.58 26.50 18.49
CA LYS A 41 -20.94 26.61 17.17
C LYS A 41 -21.03 25.32 16.36
N TYR A 42 -21.05 24.16 17.01
CA TYR A 42 -21.11 22.86 16.34
C TYR A 42 -22.54 22.44 15.99
N HIS A 43 -23.55 23.14 16.51
CA HIS A 43 -24.96 22.81 16.30
C HIS A 43 -25.51 23.35 14.98
N VAL A 44 -24.75 24.17 14.26
CA VAL A 44 -25.19 24.79 13.00
C VAL A 44 -24.15 24.60 11.91
N VAL A 45 -24.59 24.05 10.78
CA VAL A 45 -23.76 23.80 9.60
C VAL A 45 -24.33 24.57 8.41
N ARG A 46 -23.52 25.39 7.76
CA ARG A 46 -23.93 26.13 6.56
C ARG A 46 -23.71 25.28 5.32
N ALA A 47 -24.76 25.03 4.54
CA ALA A 47 -24.67 24.22 3.32
C ALA A 47 -23.72 24.85 2.27
N GLU A 48 -23.67 26.18 2.21
CA GLU A 48 -22.80 26.93 1.30
C GLU A 48 -21.33 27.03 1.73
N ASN A 49 -20.94 26.42 2.86
CA ASN A 49 -19.54 26.34 3.22
C ASN A 49 -18.78 25.62 2.10
N LYS A 50 -17.74 26.27 1.54
CA LYS A 50 -17.00 25.75 0.38
C LYS A 50 -16.55 24.30 0.55
N LEU A 51 -16.01 23.93 1.70
CA LEU A 51 -15.52 22.57 1.96
C LEU A 51 -16.67 21.55 1.97
N ILE A 52 -17.79 21.92 2.59
CA ILE A 52 -18.98 21.06 2.68
C ILE A 52 -19.61 20.91 1.29
N ARG A 53 -19.84 22.03 0.61
CA ARG A 53 -20.41 22.04 -0.74
C ARG A 53 -19.56 21.22 -1.71
N ASP A 54 -18.25 21.41 -1.74
CA ASP A 54 -17.37 20.71 -2.68
C ASP A 54 -17.30 19.20 -2.38
N ALA A 55 -17.34 18.80 -1.10
CA ALA A 55 -17.36 17.40 -0.69
C ALA A 55 -18.70 16.70 -0.97
N LEU A 56 -19.82 17.43 -0.87
CA LEU A 56 -21.17 16.88 -1.03
C LEU A 56 -21.73 17.02 -2.45
N LYS A 57 -21.15 17.90 -3.29
CA LYS A 57 -21.56 18.14 -4.68
C LYS A 57 -21.81 16.88 -5.52
N PRO A 58 -21.01 15.79 -5.41
CA PRO A 58 -21.21 14.60 -6.23
C PRO A 58 -22.29 13.65 -5.69
N LEU A 59 -22.88 13.92 -4.52
CA LEU A 59 -23.99 13.15 -3.95
C LEU A 59 -25.33 13.75 -4.36
N SER A 60 -26.37 12.91 -4.42
CA SER A 60 -27.74 13.40 -4.63
C SER A 60 -28.25 14.13 -3.38
N SER A 61 -29.15 15.09 -3.57
CA SER A 61 -29.75 15.84 -2.45
C SER A 61 -30.42 14.92 -1.42
N ALA A 62 -31.08 13.86 -1.88
CA ALA A 62 -31.72 12.87 -1.02
C ALA A 62 -30.70 12.10 -0.15
N VAL A 63 -29.54 11.74 -0.70
CA VAL A 63 -28.47 11.10 0.07
C VAL A 63 -27.85 12.07 1.08
N VAL A 64 -27.64 13.32 0.67
CA VAL A 64 -27.10 14.35 1.56
C VAL A 64 -28.04 14.58 2.75
N GLU A 65 -29.34 14.72 2.48
CA GLU A 65 -30.37 14.87 3.52
C GLU A 65 -30.38 13.66 4.46
N ALA A 66 -30.41 12.44 3.92
CA ALA A 66 -30.38 11.22 4.73
C ALA A 66 -29.12 11.10 5.60
N LEU A 67 -27.96 11.55 5.12
CA LEU A 67 -26.73 11.57 5.91
C LEU A 67 -26.79 12.58 7.06
N PHE A 68 -27.33 13.79 6.83
CA PHE A 68 -27.52 14.78 7.89
C PHE A 68 -28.54 14.30 8.92
N THR A 69 -29.70 13.79 8.48
CA THR A 69 -30.72 13.25 9.37
C THR A 69 -30.18 12.06 10.17
N GLY A 70 -29.41 11.18 9.55
CA GLY A 70 -28.78 10.03 10.20
C GLY A 70 -27.78 10.39 11.31
N ILE A 71 -27.23 11.61 11.28
CA ILE A 71 -26.38 12.15 12.36
C ILE A 71 -27.10 13.17 13.26
N GLY A 72 -28.43 13.30 13.14
CA GLY A 72 -29.25 14.14 14.01
C GLY A 72 -29.35 15.61 13.60
N PHE A 73 -29.08 15.94 12.33
CA PHE A 73 -29.23 17.28 11.79
C PHE A 73 -30.42 17.37 10.84
N ASP A 74 -31.21 18.44 10.96
CA ASP A 74 -32.32 18.73 10.06
C ASP A 74 -32.07 19.99 9.23
N GLN A 75 -32.56 19.97 7.99
CA GLN A 75 -32.46 21.11 7.09
C GLN A 75 -33.40 22.23 7.56
N SER A 76 -32.87 23.46 7.60
CA SER A 76 -33.60 24.68 7.90
C SER A 76 -33.12 25.82 7.01
N LYS A 77 -33.77 26.97 7.10
CA LYS A 77 -33.36 28.21 6.44
C LYS A 77 -33.04 29.26 7.49
N ASN A 78 -31.91 29.94 7.33
CA ASN A 78 -31.60 31.08 8.19
C ASN A 78 -32.42 32.32 7.79
N ALA A 79 -32.28 33.42 8.54
CA ALA A 79 -32.98 34.68 8.29
C ALA A 79 -32.73 35.27 6.88
N ASN A 80 -31.62 34.90 6.24
CA ASN A 80 -31.26 35.31 4.87
C ASN A 80 -31.70 34.29 3.81
N SER A 81 -32.57 33.34 4.18
CA SER A 81 -33.03 32.23 3.32
C SER A 81 -31.92 31.27 2.84
N GLU A 82 -30.75 31.28 3.48
CA GLU A 82 -29.68 30.31 3.19
C GLU A 82 -30.00 28.97 3.85
N VAL A 83 -29.70 27.88 3.13
CA VAL A 83 -29.86 26.52 3.65
C VAL A 83 -28.81 26.25 4.73
N ILE A 84 -29.28 25.91 5.92
CA ILE A 84 -28.47 25.50 7.06
C ILE A 84 -28.96 24.14 7.57
N TYR A 85 -28.09 23.39 8.19
CA TYR A 85 -28.45 22.19 8.94
C TYR A 85 -28.28 22.50 10.43
N ILE A 86 -29.33 22.22 11.20
CA ILE A 86 -29.38 22.49 12.64
C ILE A 86 -29.43 21.14 13.35
N LEU A 87 -28.62 20.99 14.38
CA LEU A 87 -28.65 19.81 15.25
C LEU A 87 -29.98 19.77 16.01
N THR A 88 -30.75 18.70 15.81
CA THR A 88 -32.00 18.41 16.53
C THR A 88 -31.87 17.17 17.41
N GLY A 89 -30.73 16.48 17.35
CA GLY A 89 -30.38 15.34 18.19
C GLY A 89 -29.90 15.73 19.59
N ASP A 90 -30.17 14.87 20.56
CA ASP A 90 -29.57 14.89 21.90
C ASP A 90 -28.21 14.18 21.90
N GLU A 91 -27.49 14.24 23.02
CA GLU A 91 -26.17 13.62 23.17
C GLU A 91 -26.21 12.11 22.90
N GLU A 92 -27.29 11.42 23.29
CA GLU A 92 -27.50 10.00 23.02
C GLU A 92 -27.62 9.70 21.51
N LYS A 93 -28.34 10.55 20.76
CA LYS A 93 -28.42 10.45 19.29
C LYS A 93 -27.07 10.70 18.62
N ILE A 94 -26.21 11.56 19.16
CA ILE A 94 -24.85 11.76 18.63
C ILE A 94 -23.96 10.53 18.87
N GLN A 95 -24.09 9.88 20.03
CA GLN A 95 -23.41 8.60 20.25
C GLN A 95 -23.93 7.50 19.30
N ALA A 96 -25.22 7.53 18.93
CA ALA A 96 -25.76 6.64 17.92
C ALA A 96 -25.32 7.00 16.48
N ALA A 97 -25.03 8.27 16.20
CA ALA A 97 -24.54 8.75 14.91
C ALA A 97 -23.17 8.15 14.57
N ASP A 98 -22.29 7.96 15.55
CA ASP A 98 -21.01 7.29 15.35
C ASP A 98 -21.20 5.85 14.82
N ARG A 99 -22.12 5.09 15.44
CA ARG A 99 -22.46 3.73 14.99
C ARG A 99 -23.08 3.71 13.59
N PHE A 100 -23.88 4.71 13.26
CA PHE A 100 -24.48 4.85 11.93
C PHE A 100 -23.39 5.08 10.86
N LEU A 101 -22.45 6.00 11.10
CA LEU A 101 -21.35 6.25 10.17
C LEU A 101 -20.42 5.04 10.05
N SER A 102 -20.12 4.33 11.14
CA SER A 102 -19.29 3.12 11.12
C SER A 102 -19.91 2.02 10.26
N ARG A 103 -21.24 1.85 10.31
CA ARG A 103 -21.94 0.89 9.44
C ARG A 103 -21.87 1.25 7.97
N LEU A 104 -22.00 2.54 7.63
CA LEU A 104 -21.84 3.00 6.25
C LEU A 104 -20.42 2.71 5.75
N GLU A 105 -19.40 2.94 6.57
CA GLU A 105 -18.00 2.63 6.24
C GLU A 105 -17.77 1.13 6.05
N GLU A 106 -18.29 0.29 6.94
CA GLU A 106 -18.27 -1.18 6.79
C GLU A 106 -18.96 -1.64 5.50
N GLY A 107 -20.11 -1.05 5.18
CA GLY A 107 -20.86 -1.32 3.96
C GLY A 107 -20.09 -0.93 2.70
N ILE A 108 -19.44 0.24 2.69
CA ILE A 108 -18.55 0.69 1.61
C ILE A 108 -17.41 -0.31 1.39
N GLU A 109 -16.74 -0.73 2.45
CA GLU A 109 -15.63 -1.70 2.36
C GLU A 109 -16.10 -3.07 1.87
N SER A 110 -17.29 -3.50 2.28
CA SER A 110 -17.93 -4.74 1.79
C SER A 110 -18.23 -4.68 0.28
N ILE A 111 -18.79 -3.57 -0.21
CA ILE A 111 -19.06 -3.37 -1.64
C ILE A 111 -17.75 -3.38 -2.43
N LYS A 112 -16.74 -2.64 -1.98
CA LYS A 112 -15.42 -2.60 -2.63
C LYS A 112 -14.76 -3.98 -2.71
N ARG A 113 -14.88 -4.78 -1.64
CA ARG A 113 -14.37 -6.16 -1.63
C ARG A 113 -15.10 -7.04 -2.63
N LYS A 114 -16.43 -6.97 -2.70
CA LYS A 114 -17.24 -7.74 -3.67
C LYS A 114 -16.94 -7.33 -5.11
N GLU A 115 -16.74 -6.05 -5.38
CA GLU A 115 -16.33 -5.58 -6.71
C GLU A 115 -14.96 -6.14 -7.11
N LEU A 116 -14.02 -6.21 -6.16
CA LEU A 116 -12.70 -6.81 -6.37
C LEU A 116 -12.81 -8.32 -6.67
N GLU A 117 -13.67 -9.03 -5.93
CA GLU A 117 -13.96 -10.46 -6.12
C GLU A 117 -14.66 -10.74 -7.47
N LEU A 118 -15.59 -9.90 -7.88
CA LEU A 118 -16.28 -10.02 -9.18
C LEU A 118 -15.36 -9.72 -10.36
N GLN A 119 -14.40 -8.81 -10.21
CA GLN A 119 -13.37 -8.55 -11.23
C GLN A 119 -12.45 -9.76 -11.46
N LEU A 120 -12.32 -10.66 -10.47
CA LEU A 120 -11.55 -11.91 -10.57
C LEU A 120 -12.31 -13.04 -11.29
N LEU A 121 -13.62 -12.91 -11.54
CA LEU A 121 -14.48 -13.96 -12.14
C LEU A 121 -14.75 -13.79 -13.66
N SER A 122 -14.09 -12.83 -14.32
CA SER A 122 -14.22 -12.59 -15.77
C SER A 122 -13.55 -13.71 -16.62
N PRO A 123 -14.00 -14.00 -17.87
CA PRO A 123 -13.80 -15.24 -18.66
C PRO A 123 -12.37 -15.70 -19.03
N ARG A 124 -11.34 -15.39 -18.23
CA ARG A 124 -9.96 -15.88 -18.37
C ARG A 124 -9.71 -17.24 -17.72
N ALA A 125 -10.63 -17.73 -16.89
CA ALA A 125 -10.46 -19.00 -16.15
C ALA A 125 -10.44 -20.27 -17.03
N ARG A 126 -10.89 -20.21 -18.29
CA ARG A 126 -10.76 -21.33 -19.24
C ARG A 126 -9.39 -21.43 -19.89
N LYS A 127 -8.70 -20.30 -20.10
CA LYS A 127 -7.39 -20.28 -20.77
C LYS A 127 -6.26 -20.70 -19.83
N HIS A 128 -6.41 -20.42 -18.54
CA HIS A 128 -5.38 -20.70 -17.53
C HIS A 128 -5.20 -22.20 -17.25
N ARG A 129 -6.22 -23.05 -17.44
CA ARG A 129 -6.07 -24.52 -17.29
C ARG A 129 -5.26 -25.14 -18.44
N GLU A 130 -5.51 -24.73 -19.67
CA GLU A 130 -4.72 -25.19 -20.84
C GLU A 130 -3.28 -24.66 -20.78
N GLU A 131 -3.06 -23.46 -20.26
CA GLU A 131 -1.72 -22.88 -20.07
C GLU A 131 -0.96 -23.57 -18.93
N GLU A 132 -1.61 -23.95 -17.82
CA GLU A 132 -0.99 -24.69 -16.72
C GLU A 132 -0.60 -26.12 -17.12
N GLU A 133 -1.44 -26.82 -17.90
CA GLU A 133 -1.12 -28.15 -18.43
C GLU A 133 0.04 -28.10 -19.44
N ARG A 134 0.05 -27.08 -20.31
CA ARG A 134 1.16 -26.86 -21.26
C ARG A 134 2.46 -26.48 -20.55
N ARG A 135 2.38 -25.71 -19.46
CA ARG A 135 3.51 -25.34 -18.60
C ARG A 135 4.08 -26.56 -17.86
N GLN A 136 3.23 -27.48 -17.39
CA GLN A 136 3.69 -28.71 -16.74
C GLN A 136 4.37 -29.68 -17.72
N GLN A 137 3.88 -29.79 -18.96
CA GLN A 137 4.53 -30.61 -20.00
C GLN A 137 5.91 -30.06 -20.38
N ILE A 138 6.03 -28.73 -20.54
CA ILE A 138 7.32 -28.07 -20.83
C ILE A 138 8.31 -28.25 -19.67
N LEU A 139 7.85 -28.17 -18.42
CA LEU A 139 8.70 -28.37 -17.23
C LEU A 139 9.21 -29.82 -17.11
N GLN A 140 8.41 -30.81 -17.49
CA GLN A 140 8.85 -32.22 -17.52
C GLN A 140 9.87 -32.47 -18.63
N GLU A 141 9.70 -31.84 -19.79
CA GLU A 141 10.64 -31.92 -20.91
C GLU A 141 11.98 -31.24 -20.60
N ILE A 142 11.95 -30.09 -19.92
CA ILE A 142 13.15 -29.40 -19.42
C ILE A 142 13.88 -30.25 -18.37
N ARG A 143 13.17 -30.93 -17.46
CA ARG A 143 13.78 -31.82 -16.46
C ARG A 143 14.46 -33.03 -17.10
N ARG A 144 13.85 -33.63 -18.12
CA ARG A 144 14.43 -34.75 -18.89
C ARG A 144 15.69 -34.31 -19.66
N ASN A 145 15.64 -33.16 -20.32
CA ASN A 145 16.80 -32.58 -21.01
C ASN A 145 17.94 -32.17 -20.04
N ALA A 146 17.62 -31.81 -18.80
CA ALA A 146 18.61 -31.50 -17.76
C ALA A 146 19.32 -32.75 -17.21
N ILE A 147 18.66 -33.91 -17.24
CA ILE A 147 19.24 -35.20 -16.82
C ILE A 147 20.19 -35.74 -17.90
N GLU A 148 19.82 -35.66 -19.18
CA GLU A 148 20.72 -36.03 -20.29
C GLU A 148 21.96 -35.13 -20.37
N ARG A 149 21.81 -33.81 -20.16
CA ARG A 149 22.94 -32.86 -20.15
C ARG A 149 23.88 -33.01 -18.96
N LYS A 150 23.45 -33.62 -17.85
CA LYS A 150 24.32 -33.95 -16.70
C LYS A 150 25.24 -35.14 -16.97
N GLY A 151 24.95 -35.98 -17.97
CA GLY A 151 25.83 -37.06 -18.40
C GLY A 151 27.03 -36.61 -19.23
N GLU A 152 26.90 -35.51 -19.98
CA GLU A 152 27.94 -35.02 -20.91
C GLU A 152 28.83 -33.90 -20.34
N ALA A 153 28.38 -33.19 -19.29
CA ALA A 153 29.12 -32.08 -18.68
C ALA A 153 30.21 -32.50 -17.67
N ALA A 154 30.73 -33.73 -17.75
CA ALA A 154 31.88 -34.19 -16.96
C ALA A 154 33.24 -33.74 -17.53
N ARG A 155 33.27 -32.93 -18.60
CA ARG A 155 34.51 -32.38 -19.16
C ARG A 155 34.31 -30.92 -19.53
N SER A 156 35.24 -30.07 -19.08
CA SER A 156 35.42 -28.64 -19.39
C SER A 156 34.63 -27.62 -18.56
N GLY A 157 35.23 -27.23 -17.42
CA GLY A 157 35.73 -25.87 -17.19
C GLY A 157 34.77 -24.67 -17.25
N LEU A 158 34.47 -24.13 -16.06
CA LEU A 158 34.22 -22.70 -15.71
C LEU A 158 33.09 -21.94 -16.42
N ALA A 159 31.97 -21.80 -15.70
CA ALA A 159 31.36 -20.51 -15.34
C ALA A 159 30.22 -20.76 -14.34
N THR A 160 30.52 -20.67 -13.04
CA THR A 160 29.55 -20.79 -11.96
C THR A 160 28.60 -19.59 -12.01
N SER A 161 27.37 -19.78 -12.47
CA SER A 161 26.29 -18.83 -12.27
C SER A 161 26.02 -18.71 -10.77
N MET A 162 26.55 -17.67 -10.13
CA MET A 162 26.26 -17.34 -8.73
C MET A 162 24.75 -17.21 -8.55
N THR A 163 24.17 -18.10 -7.76
CA THR A 163 22.74 -18.10 -7.47
C THR A 163 22.53 -17.21 -6.25
N VAL A 164 22.45 -15.90 -6.44
CA VAL A 164 22.52 -14.84 -5.38
C VAL A 164 21.40 -14.90 -4.32
N MET A 165 20.43 -15.82 -4.45
CA MET A 165 19.30 -15.99 -3.53
C MET A 165 19.25 -17.44 -3.04
N HIS A 166 20.10 -17.79 -2.08
CA HIS A 166 20.11 -19.12 -1.46
C HIS A 166 19.06 -19.21 -0.35
N PRO A 167 18.17 -20.23 -0.34
CA PRO A 167 17.15 -20.37 0.71
C PRO A 167 17.70 -20.45 2.13
N GLU A 168 18.90 -21.01 2.29
CA GLU A 168 19.60 -21.14 3.58
C GLU A 168 19.97 -19.79 4.19
N ASP A 169 20.17 -18.75 3.36
CA ASP A 169 20.45 -17.40 3.84
C ASP A 169 19.24 -16.79 4.57
N PHE A 170 18.02 -17.21 4.22
CA PHE A 170 16.80 -16.71 4.83
C PHE A 170 16.40 -17.52 6.06
N SER A 171 16.51 -18.85 6.00
CA SER A 171 16.13 -19.72 7.13
C SER A 171 17.07 -19.59 8.32
N SER A 172 18.35 -19.29 8.09
CA SER A 172 19.36 -19.15 9.15
C SER A 172 19.18 -17.91 10.04
N VAL A 173 18.33 -16.95 9.65
CA VAL A 173 18.19 -15.66 10.33
C VAL A 173 16.75 -15.34 10.72
N GLU A 174 15.84 -16.31 10.63
CA GLU A 174 14.41 -16.13 10.92
C GLU A 174 14.17 -15.62 12.35
N ASN A 175 14.98 -16.09 13.31
CA ASN A 175 14.97 -15.64 14.70
C ASN A 175 15.47 -14.18 14.89
N LEU A 176 16.14 -13.60 13.89
CA LEU A 176 16.70 -12.25 13.92
C LEU A 176 15.83 -11.20 13.22
N ILE A 177 14.72 -11.61 12.60
CA ILE A 177 13.80 -10.70 11.88
C ILE A 177 13.29 -9.59 12.80
N GLU A 178 12.74 -9.94 13.97
CA GLU A 178 12.20 -8.95 14.90
C GLU A 178 13.28 -8.08 15.56
N PRO A 179 14.43 -8.63 16.02
CA PRO A 179 15.59 -7.83 16.39
C PRO A 179 16.01 -6.82 15.31
N ALA A 180 16.16 -7.26 14.06
CA ALA A 180 16.52 -6.41 12.93
C ALA A 180 15.50 -5.28 12.71
N ARG A 181 14.20 -5.59 12.72
CA ARG A 181 13.14 -4.57 12.59
C ARG A 181 13.22 -3.55 13.71
N ARG A 182 13.43 -3.98 14.96
CA ARG A 182 13.56 -3.05 16.10
C ARG A 182 14.77 -2.15 15.97
N THR A 183 15.91 -2.69 15.54
CA THR A 183 17.13 -1.90 15.29
C THR A 183 16.88 -0.84 14.25
N LEU A 184 16.33 -1.21 13.10
CA LEU A 184 16.02 -0.27 12.01
C LEU A 184 14.96 0.79 12.41
N LEU A 185 13.95 0.42 13.18
CA LEU A 185 12.94 1.35 13.70
C LEU A 185 13.51 2.34 14.74
N ARG A 186 14.62 2.00 15.39
CA ARG A 186 15.34 2.91 16.31
C ARG A 186 16.30 3.85 15.57
N THR A 187 16.60 3.59 14.30
CA THR A 187 17.41 4.46 13.46
C THR A 187 16.55 5.56 12.84
N GLY A 188 16.84 6.83 13.15
CA GLY A 188 15.95 7.96 12.86
C GLY A 188 15.43 8.07 11.42
N ARG A 189 16.32 8.13 10.41
CA ARG A 189 15.93 8.28 9.00
C ARG A 189 15.25 7.04 8.43
N VAL A 190 15.68 5.86 8.87
CA VAL A 190 15.16 4.56 8.44
C VAL A 190 13.77 4.28 9.03
N ARG A 191 13.51 4.74 10.26
CA ARG A 191 12.24 4.54 10.96
C ARG A 191 11.04 4.92 10.10
N ASN A 192 11.09 6.07 9.44
CA ASN A 192 9.96 6.59 8.68
C ASN A 192 9.66 5.73 7.43
N CYS A 193 10.69 5.26 6.73
CA CYS A 193 10.48 4.41 5.55
C CYS A 193 10.23 2.94 5.89
N LEU A 194 10.55 2.50 7.11
CA LEU A 194 10.27 1.14 7.58
C LEU A 194 8.91 1.00 8.28
N PHE A 195 8.43 2.03 8.99
CA PHE A 195 7.19 1.95 9.77
C PHE A 195 5.97 1.55 8.92
N GLU A 196 5.87 2.10 7.71
CA GLU A 196 4.85 1.74 6.71
C GLU A 196 5.37 0.74 5.66
N GLY A 197 6.54 0.16 5.92
CA GLY A 197 7.19 -0.80 5.04
C GLY A 197 6.45 -2.14 5.01
N ARG A 198 6.30 -2.69 3.81
CA ARG A 198 5.78 -4.02 3.51
C ARG A 198 6.88 -4.93 3.00
N HIS A 199 6.58 -6.23 2.96
CA HIS A 199 7.47 -7.26 2.40
C HIS A 199 8.87 -7.22 3.01
N PHE A 200 8.94 -7.07 4.34
CA PHE A 200 10.22 -7.10 5.04
C PHE A 200 10.84 -8.49 4.93
N THR A 201 12.05 -8.57 4.41
CA THR A 201 12.85 -9.78 4.36
C THR A 201 14.20 -9.53 5.02
N LEU A 202 14.73 -10.59 5.64
CA LEU A 202 16.06 -10.61 6.23
C LEU A 202 16.79 -11.85 5.73
N ARG A 203 18.08 -11.72 5.43
CA ARG A 203 18.92 -12.84 5.05
C ARG A 203 20.37 -12.62 5.46
N CYS A 204 21.11 -13.69 5.65
CA CYS A 204 22.56 -13.64 5.78
C CYS A 204 23.21 -13.48 4.38
N MET A 205 24.37 -12.82 4.29
CA MET A 205 25.04 -12.59 3.00
C MET A 205 26.11 -13.65 2.63
N ILE A 206 26.07 -14.83 3.26
CA ILE A 206 27.09 -15.88 3.13
C ILE A 206 27.30 -16.31 1.67
N HIS A 207 26.22 -16.44 0.89
CA HIS A 207 26.29 -16.87 -0.51
C HIS A 207 26.34 -15.71 -1.51
N GLY A 208 26.66 -14.50 -1.03
CA GLY A 208 26.77 -13.30 -1.84
C GLY A 208 25.67 -12.29 -1.55
N ARG A 209 25.82 -11.12 -2.17
CA ARG A 209 24.99 -9.94 -1.89
C ARG A 209 24.06 -9.67 -3.07
N ALA A 210 22.81 -9.27 -2.82
CA ALA A 210 21.92 -8.80 -3.90
C ALA A 210 22.40 -7.42 -4.38
N TYR A 211 22.99 -6.65 -3.46
CA TYR A 211 23.62 -5.39 -3.75
C TYR A 211 25.14 -5.50 -3.58
N ALA A 212 25.91 -5.08 -4.58
CA ALA A 212 27.34 -4.89 -4.41
C ALA A 212 27.58 -3.67 -3.49
N CYS A 213 27.48 -3.86 -2.17
CA CYS A 213 27.92 -2.88 -1.17
C CYS A 213 29.38 -2.56 -1.46
N LYS A 214 29.63 -1.37 -2.03
CA LYS A 214 30.98 -0.83 -2.27
C LYS A 214 31.65 -0.36 -0.98
N GLU A 215 30.93 -0.39 0.13
CA GLU A 215 31.31 0.16 1.44
C GLU A 215 32.02 -0.87 2.35
N GLY A 216 32.44 -2.03 1.80
CA GLY A 216 33.26 -2.97 2.56
C GLY A 216 32.55 -3.71 3.70
N CYS A 217 31.22 -3.86 3.61
CA CYS A 217 30.42 -4.65 4.55
C CYS A 217 31.03 -6.05 4.80
N GLU A 218 30.85 -6.65 5.97
CA GLU A 218 31.35 -8.01 6.26
C GLU A 218 30.61 -9.08 5.43
N ALA A 219 31.19 -10.27 5.31
CA ALA A 219 30.65 -11.34 4.45
C ALA A 219 29.41 -12.02 5.07
N ASP A 220 29.31 -11.99 6.38
CA ASP A 220 28.24 -12.57 7.21
C ASP A 220 27.29 -11.52 7.80
N ALA A 221 27.39 -10.27 7.33
CA ALA A 221 26.42 -9.24 7.66
C ALA A 221 25.02 -9.62 7.16
N LEU A 222 24.00 -9.11 7.85
CA LEU A 222 22.60 -9.38 7.50
C LEU A 222 22.11 -8.34 6.50
N GLU A 223 21.40 -8.78 5.47
CA GLU A 223 20.74 -7.90 4.50
C GLU A 223 19.24 -7.86 4.78
N ALA A 224 18.77 -6.70 5.21
CA ALA A 224 17.36 -6.38 5.38
C ALA A 224 16.85 -5.66 4.13
N HIS A 225 15.70 -6.07 3.62
CA HIS A 225 15.07 -5.45 2.46
C HIS A 225 13.58 -5.27 2.70
N TRP A 226 13.01 -4.15 2.25
CA TRP A 226 11.57 -3.88 2.35
C TRP A 226 11.11 -2.91 1.27
N HIS A 227 9.79 -2.78 1.14
CA HIS A 227 9.14 -1.89 0.19
C HIS A 227 8.24 -0.88 0.89
N LEU A 228 8.34 0.39 0.53
CA LEU A 228 7.41 1.44 0.96
C LEU A 228 6.51 1.83 -0.22
N PHE A 229 5.20 1.85 -0.01
CA PHE A 229 4.23 2.27 -1.03
C PHE A 229 3.75 3.68 -0.72
N THR A 230 3.87 4.59 -1.69
CA THR A 230 3.40 5.97 -1.54
C THR A 230 2.33 6.26 -2.60
N GLY A 231 1.07 6.10 -2.19
CA GLY A 231 -0.06 6.12 -3.13
C GLY A 231 -0.19 4.83 -3.94
N LYS A 232 -1.06 4.85 -4.97
CA LYS A 232 -1.50 3.63 -5.67
C LYS A 232 -0.48 3.03 -6.65
N ASN A 233 0.47 3.82 -7.14
CA ASN A 233 1.33 3.44 -8.26
C ASN A 233 2.83 3.63 -7.97
N LEU A 234 3.22 4.04 -6.76
CA LEU A 234 4.61 4.35 -6.44
C LEU A 234 5.12 3.43 -5.34
N MET A 235 6.29 2.84 -5.57
CA MET A 235 6.95 1.94 -4.63
C MET A 235 8.42 2.30 -4.52
N TYR A 236 8.94 2.34 -3.29
CA TYR A 236 10.35 2.50 -3.01
C TYR A 236 10.89 1.21 -2.40
N ALA A 237 11.95 0.66 -2.98
CA ALA A 237 12.67 -0.49 -2.46
C ALA A 237 13.89 -0.01 -1.68
N TYR A 238 14.00 -0.48 -0.44
CA TYR A 238 15.11 -0.15 0.46
C TYR A 238 15.92 -1.41 0.76
N VAL A 239 17.21 -1.24 1.00
CA VAL A 239 18.09 -2.29 1.51
C VAL A 239 18.99 -1.72 2.60
N ALA A 240 19.24 -2.50 3.64
CA ALA A 240 20.12 -2.15 4.73
C ALA A 240 20.99 -3.36 5.12
N HIS A 241 22.21 -3.08 5.54
CA HIS A 241 23.14 -4.07 6.06
C HIS A 241 23.28 -3.88 7.57
N LEU A 242 23.03 -4.94 8.33
CA LEU A 242 23.12 -4.98 9.78
C LEU A 242 24.28 -5.87 10.22
N SER A 243 24.73 -5.69 11.47
CA SER A 243 25.61 -6.64 12.14
C SER A 243 25.00 -8.04 12.19
N GLN A 244 25.84 -9.06 12.34
CA GLN A 244 25.43 -10.47 12.35
C GLN A 244 24.38 -10.80 13.43
N ASP A 245 24.38 -10.06 14.54
CA ASP A 245 23.43 -10.15 15.66
C ASP A 245 22.20 -9.23 15.51
N ALA A 246 22.08 -8.54 14.36
CA ALA A 246 21.06 -7.55 14.05
C ALA A 246 20.99 -6.33 15.00
N SER A 247 22.02 -6.08 15.83
CA SER A 247 22.00 -5.02 16.84
C SER A 247 22.31 -3.63 16.30
N THR A 248 23.05 -3.56 15.19
CA THR A 248 23.60 -2.30 14.66
C THR A 248 23.36 -2.18 13.16
N LEU A 249 22.94 -1.00 12.70
CA LEU A 249 22.92 -0.66 11.28
C LEU A 249 24.33 -0.28 10.83
N ILE A 250 24.88 -1.05 9.91
CA ILE A 250 26.21 -0.83 9.33
C ILE A 250 26.10 0.15 8.16
N HIS A 251 25.12 -0.07 7.28
CA HIS A 251 25.01 0.67 6.03
C HIS A 251 23.59 0.64 5.47
N LEU A 252 23.12 1.80 4.99
CA LEU A 252 21.89 1.93 4.21
C LEU A 252 22.23 2.05 2.72
N GLY A 253 21.71 1.12 1.93
CA GLY A 253 21.96 1.06 0.50
C GLY A 253 21.18 2.10 -0.31
N VAL A 254 21.23 1.94 -1.62
CA VAL A 254 20.54 2.83 -2.56
C VAL A 254 19.03 2.59 -2.47
N GLU A 255 18.25 3.64 -2.27
CA GLU A 255 16.80 3.61 -2.41
C GLU A 255 16.45 3.60 -3.90
N HIS A 256 15.65 2.62 -4.33
CA HIS A 256 15.17 2.53 -5.71
C HIS A 256 13.67 2.82 -5.80
N GLY A 257 13.31 3.85 -6.56
CA GLY A 257 11.93 4.27 -6.83
C GLY A 257 11.37 3.65 -8.10
N TYR A 258 10.19 3.05 -7.99
CA TYR A 258 9.43 2.44 -9.06
C TYR A 258 8.04 3.06 -9.19
N GLN A 259 7.61 3.32 -10.42
CA GLN A 259 6.29 3.88 -10.70
C GLN A 259 5.59 3.05 -11.76
N TYR A 260 4.40 2.53 -11.45
CA TYR A 260 3.52 1.97 -12.46
C TYR A 260 2.93 3.08 -13.32
N ASN A 261 3.26 3.08 -14.62
CA ASN A 261 2.79 4.10 -15.53
C ASN A 261 1.46 3.69 -16.17
N SER A 262 0.38 4.30 -15.70
CA SER A 262 -0.98 4.09 -16.19
C SER A 262 -1.46 5.14 -17.21
N LEU A 263 -0.61 6.08 -17.64
CA LEU A 263 -0.99 7.19 -18.52
C LEU A 263 -0.93 6.77 -20.01
N PRO A 264 -2.06 6.72 -20.72
CA PRO A 264 -2.06 6.39 -22.15
C PRO A 264 -1.24 7.42 -22.96
N GLY A 265 -0.56 6.95 -24.01
CA GLY A 265 0.24 7.81 -24.90
C GLY A 265 1.66 8.10 -24.42
N THR A 266 2.06 7.58 -23.25
CA THR A 266 3.44 7.70 -22.75
C THR A 266 4.31 6.51 -23.17
N LYS A 267 5.64 6.71 -23.26
CA LYS A 267 6.63 5.72 -23.76
C LYS A 267 6.58 4.37 -23.02
N ASN A 268 6.31 4.39 -21.72
CA ASN A 268 6.29 3.21 -20.85
C ASN A 268 4.87 2.85 -20.36
N PHE A 269 3.83 3.12 -21.16
CA PHE A 269 2.44 2.83 -20.78
C PHE A 269 2.25 1.36 -20.37
N ARG A 270 1.57 1.14 -19.24
CA ARG A 270 1.32 -0.17 -18.58
C ARG A 270 2.58 -0.89 -18.09
N GLN A 271 3.70 -0.18 -17.97
CA GLN A 271 4.95 -0.74 -17.45
C GLN A 271 5.33 -0.07 -16.13
N THR A 272 6.01 -0.81 -15.27
CA THR A 272 6.67 -0.23 -14.09
C THR A 272 8.00 0.36 -14.52
N VAL A 273 8.20 1.64 -14.23
CA VAL A 273 9.40 2.40 -14.57
C VAL A 273 10.26 2.55 -13.33
N HIS A 274 11.52 2.18 -13.42
CA HIS A 274 12.55 2.52 -12.45
C HIS A 274 12.98 3.98 -12.68
N PHE A 275 12.43 4.90 -11.89
CA PHE A 275 12.53 6.34 -12.14
C PHE A 275 13.57 7.04 -11.26
N SER A 276 14.00 6.40 -10.16
CA SER A 276 14.96 7.00 -9.24
C SER A 276 15.83 5.93 -8.58
N ALA A 277 17.10 6.23 -8.44
CA ALA A 277 18.03 5.52 -7.57
C ALA A 277 18.77 6.59 -6.77
N LYS A 278 18.64 6.61 -5.44
CA LYS A 278 19.29 7.64 -4.61
C LYS A 278 19.91 7.05 -3.35
N ARG A 279 20.99 7.66 -2.86
CA ARG A 279 21.63 7.32 -1.58
C ARG A 279 21.83 8.60 -0.78
N THR A 280 21.41 8.57 0.47
CA THR A 280 21.64 9.65 1.43
C THR A 280 22.55 9.16 2.52
N ASN A 281 23.54 9.96 2.88
CA ASN A 281 24.40 9.70 4.03
C ASN A 281 23.54 9.71 5.31
N GLU A 282 23.66 8.68 6.13
CA GLU A 282 22.81 8.56 7.32
C GLU A 282 23.17 9.57 8.42
N LEU A 283 24.47 9.86 8.57
CA LEU A 283 25.01 10.72 9.62
C LEU A 283 24.81 12.21 9.32
N THR A 284 25.14 12.62 8.09
CA THR A 284 25.08 14.03 7.67
C THR A 284 23.76 14.38 7.00
N GLY A 285 23.03 13.39 6.50
CA GLY A 285 21.81 13.60 5.74
C GLY A 285 22.00 14.11 4.32
N ALA A 286 23.24 14.26 3.88
CA ALA A 286 23.58 14.73 2.54
C ALA A 286 23.18 13.69 1.49
N LEU A 287 22.75 14.16 0.32
CA LEU A 287 22.53 13.31 -0.84
C LEU A 287 23.89 12.98 -1.46
N GLU A 288 24.29 11.71 -1.40
CA GLU A 288 25.57 11.25 -1.95
C GLU A 288 25.46 10.82 -3.41
N TYR A 289 24.30 10.26 -3.77
CA TYR A 289 24.05 9.72 -5.09
C TYR A 289 22.59 9.96 -5.48
N ILE A 290 22.38 10.39 -6.71
CA ILE A 290 21.06 10.42 -7.35
C ILE A 290 21.21 10.11 -8.83
N ASP A 291 20.36 9.23 -9.31
CA ASP A 291 20.26 8.84 -10.70
C ASP A 291 18.78 8.67 -11.06
N HIS A 292 18.47 8.91 -12.34
CA HIS A 292 17.13 8.83 -12.90
C HIS A 292 17.14 7.89 -14.11
N PRO A 293 17.15 6.57 -13.88
CA PRO A 293 17.36 5.60 -14.95
C PRO A 293 16.27 5.60 -16.02
N ASP A 294 15.07 6.05 -15.67
CA ASP A 294 13.85 6.13 -16.51
C ASP A 294 13.68 4.93 -17.47
N ARG A 295 13.85 3.73 -16.91
CA ARG A 295 13.81 2.47 -17.67
C ARG A 295 12.72 1.54 -17.17
N PRO A 296 12.03 0.82 -18.06
CA PRO A 296 11.08 -0.18 -17.63
C PRO A 296 11.81 -1.30 -16.87
N SER A 297 11.19 -1.76 -15.78
CA SER A 297 11.64 -2.90 -15.01
C SER A 297 10.46 -3.82 -14.71
N LYS A 298 10.72 -5.13 -14.70
CA LYS A 298 9.70 -6.16 -14.42
C LYS A 298 9.73 -6.66 -12.99
N VAL A 299 10.87 -6.51 -12.32
CA VAL A 299 11.15 -7.05 -11.00
C VAL A 299 11.83 -6.00 -10.14
N CYS A 300 11.69 -6.14 -8.82
CA CYS A 300 12.49 -5.38 -7.86
C CYS A 300 13.96 -5.79 -7.99
N ILE A 301 14.88 -4.81 -7.98
CA ILE A 301 16.32 -5.07 -8.14
C ILE A 301 16.91 -5.86 -6.97
N TYR A 302 16.33 -5.75 -5.77
CA TYR A 302 16.84 -6.41 -4.58
C TYR A 302 16.31 -7.82 -4.40
N CYS A 303 14.99 -8.02 -4.41
CA CYS A 303 14.41 -9.33 -4.17
C CYS A 303 14.12 -10.15 -5.44
N GLY A 304 14.20 -9.55 -6.63
CA GLY A 304 13.86 -10.21 -7.89
C GLY A 304 12.37 -10.55 -8.05
N VAL A 305 11.53 -10.19 -7.09
CA VAL A 305 10.08 -10.44 -7.14
C VAL A 305 9.43 -9.56 -8.22
N PRO A 306 8.54 -10.11 -9.05
CA PRO A 306 7.80 -9.33 -10.05
C PRO A 306 6.95 -8.22 -9.43
N PHE A 307 6.92 -7.05 -10.08
CA PHE A 307 6.06 -5.95 -9.59
C PHE A 307 4.57 -6.29 -9.63
N SER A 308 4.15 -7.20 -10.50
CA SER A 308 2.79 -7.73 -10.50
C SER A 308 2.41 -8.45 -9.21
N GLU A 309 3.38 -8.95 -8.45
CA GLU A 309 3.16 -9.58 -7.15
C GLU A 309 3.29 -8.54 -6.01
N LEU A 310 4.16 -7.54 -6.17
CA LEU A 310 4.42 -6.52 -5.13
C LEU A 310 3.33 -5.44 -5.04
N PHE A 311 2.65 -5.09 -6.14
CA PHE A 311 1.58 -4.07 -6.15
C PHE A 311 0.18 -4.63 -5.81
N LEU A 312 0.04 -5.93 -5.57
CA LEU A 312 -1.20 -6.57 -5.08
C LEU A 312 -1.35 -6.39 -3.57
#